data_AF-A0A379GFG9-F1
#
_entry.id   AF-A0A379GFG9-F1
#
_cell.length_a   1.000
_cell.length_b   1.000
_cell.length_c   1.000
_cell.angle_alpha   90.00
_cell.angle_beta   90.00
_cell.angle_gamma   90.00
#
_symmetry.space_group_name_H-M   'P 1'
#
loop_
_entity.id
_entity.type
_entity.pdbx_description
1 polymer ?
#
loop_
_entity_poly.entity_id
_entity_poly.type
_entity_poly.pdbx_seq_one_letter_code
_entity_poly.pdbx_strand_id
1 'polypeptide(L)'
;MLYFHRMLLLVICFISLLFSVGSKAVCIKVTDNSFLSDSAIKAGYTARNWYGAFDDNIGHLGLPSVISVSTSNKFQPAGTVLASSIANFLTSATRTPYSAKQILFRCELKDAGQLYELYSTNGDNIFVGGRPAKELEGAYYDVERNVAVRMTNLSTGEYYSRYWKQRQLTADSWFQDDHAIYIPASAFSNILYEMIKISASDQFIYAGRINKDTYNQPRGYIAFKGPGLDTFAIQEGDDHANKYFGMAICMAGRMGNL
;
A
#
# COMPACT_ATOMS: atom_id res chain seq x y z
N MET A 1 -65.33 -3.39 5.77
CA MET A 1 -64.25 -3.49 4.76
C MET A 1 -63.16 -2.40 4.88
N LEU A 2 -63.45 -1.17 5.34
CA LEU A 2 -62.44 -0.10 5.45
C LEU A 2 -61.30 -0.37 6.46
N TYR A 3 -61.55 -1.11 7.55
CA TYR A 3 -60.54 -1.40 8.60
C TYR A 3 -59.43 -2.35 8.13
N PHE A 4 -59.77 -3.31 7.27
CA PHE A 4 -58.82 -4.31 6.76
C PHE A 4 -57.79 -3.67 5.81
N HIS A 5 -58.19 -2.66 5.03
CA HIS A 5 -57.30 -1.92 4.14
C HIS A 5 -56.30 -1.03 4.90
N ARG A 6 -56.73 -0.38 5.99
CA ARG A 6 -55.83 0.43 6.84
C ARG A 6 -54.80 -0.41 7.58
N MET A 7 -55.18 -1.60 8.05
CA MET A 7 -54.27 -2.51 8.73
C MET A 7 -53.24 -3.13 7.76
N LEU A 8 -53.66 -3.43 6.52
CA LEU A 8 -52.77 -3.94 5.48
C LEU A 8 -51.72 -2.90 5.04
N LEU A 9 -52.11 -1.62 4.91
CA LEU A 9 -51.19 -0.52 4.57
C LEU A 9 -50.14 -0.26 5.67
N LEU A 10 -50.52 -0.36 6.95
CA LEU A 10 -49.60 -0.20 8.09
C LEU A 10 -48.58 -1.35 8.16
N VAL A 11 -49.00 -2.59 7.87
CA VAL A 11 -48.12 -3.76 7.84
C VAL A 11 -47.12 -3.69 6.68
N ILE A 12 -47.56 -3.23 5.50
CA ILE A 12 -46.67 -3.05 4.34
C ILE A 12 -45.61 -1.96 4.62
N CYS A 13 -45.99 -0.87 5.29
CA CYS A 13 -45.07 0.22 5.66
C CYS A 13 -44.05 -0.21 6.73
N PHE A 14 -44.44 -1.07 7.67
CA PHE A 14 -43.54 -1.63 8.69
C PHE A 14 -42.55 -2.65 8.10
N ILE A 15 -42.97 -3.43 7.11
CA ILE A 15 -42.11 -4.40 6.41
C ILE A 15 -41.09 -3.66 5.52
N SER A 16 -41.46 -2.57 4.85
CA SER A 16 -40.49 -1.78 4.06
C SER A 16 -39.47 -1.01 4.90
N LEU A 17 -39.76 -0.72 6.18
CA LEU A 17 -38.78 -0.18 7.13
C LEU A 17 -37.77 -1.25 7.61
N LEU A 18 -38.19 -2.52 7.70
CA LEU A 18 -37.35 -3.66 8.13
C LEU A 18 -36.44 -4.20 7.02
N PHE A 19 -36.74 -3.93 5.75
CA PHE A 19 -35.91 -4.25 4.59
C PHE A 19 -35.18 -3.03 4.04
N SER A 20 -34.76 -2.11 4.91
CA SER A 20 -33.65 -1.23 4.60
C SER A 20 -32.40 -2.09 4.49
N VAL A 21 -32.20 -2.73 3.32
CA VAL A 21 -30.90 -3.29 2.94
C VAL A 21 -30.00 -2.07 2.89
N GLY A 22 -29.35 -1.75 4.01
CA GLY A 22 -28.39 -0.67 4.07
C GLY A 22 -27.45 -0.94 2.90
N SER A 23 -27.43 -0.02 1.91
CA SER A 23 -26.44 -0.08 0.85
C SER A 23 -25.12 -0.34 1.58
N LYS A 24 -24.50 -1.50 1.35
CA LYS A 24 -23.19 -1.72 1.96
C LYS A 24 -22.30 -0.65 1.37
N ALA A 25 -21.62 0.10 2.23
CA ALA A 25 -20.49 0.90 1.83
C ALA A 25 -19.56 0.04 0.94
N VAL A 26 -19.34 0.44 -0.31
CA VAL A 26 -18.54 -0.33 -1.28
C VAL A 26 -17.59 0.59 -2.04
N CYS A 27 -16.32 0.50 -1.69
CA CYS A 27 -15.21 0.83 -2.55
C CYS A 27 -14.97 -0.28 -3.57
N ILE A 28 -14.60 0.10 -4.79
CA ILE A 28 -14.28 -0.82 -5.89
C ILE A 28 -12.97 -0.42 -6.57
N LYS A 29 -12.31 -1.41 -7.16
CA LYS A 29 -11.19 -1.22 -8.09
C LYS A 29 -11.71 -0.60 -9.40
N VAL A 30 -11.03 0.44 -9.87
CA VAL A 30 -11.35 1.12 -11.12
C VAL A 30 -10.41 0.66 -12.22
N THR A 31 -10.95 0.11 -13.32
CA THR A 31 -10.17 -0.49 -14.41
C THR A 31 -10.31 0.24 -15.74
N ASP A 32 -11.22 1.20 -15.87
CA ASP A 32 -11.43 1.97 -17.09
C ASP A 32 -12.35 3.17 -16.83
N ASN A 33 -12.48 4.05 -17.83
CA ASN A 33 -13.22 5.31 -17.70
C ASN A 33 -14.74 5.13 -17.48
N SER A 34 -15.33 3.95 -17.71
CA SER A 34 -16.77 3.73 -17.45
C SER A 34 -17.12 3.81 -15.96
N PHE A 35 -16.12 3.73 -15.08
CA PHE A 35 -16.28 3.92 -13.65
C PHE A 35 -16.26 5.40 -13.23
N LEU A 36 -15.86 6.31 -14.13
CA LEU A 36 -15.73 7.74 -13.84
C LEU A 36 -16.99 8.49 -14.26
N SER A 37 -17.31 9.56 -13.53
CA SER A 37 -18.34 10.51 -13.93
C SER A 37 -17.80 11.48 -14.98
N ASP A 38 -18.72 12.15 -15.68
CA ASP A 38 -18.38 13.22 -16.63
C ASP A 38 -17.60 14.35 -15.95
N SER A 39 -17.91 14.65 -14.68
CA SER A 39 -17.22 15.67 -13.90
C SER A 39 -15.77 15.27 -13.61
N ALA A 40 -15.52 14.01 -13.23
CA ALA A 40 -14.18 13.46 -13.03
C ALA A 40 -13.36 13.48 -14.33
N ILE A 41 -13.95 13.04 -15.45
CA ILE A 41 -13.30 13.06 -16.77
C ILE A 41 -12.97 14.50 -17.18
N LYS A 42 -13.91 15.44 -17.02
CA LYS A 42 -13.70 16.87 -17.32
C LYS A 42 -12.62 17.50 -16.44
N ALA A 43 -12.46 17.06 -15.19
CA ALA A 43 -11.36 17.46 -14.31
C ALA A 43 -9.99 16.85 -14.70
N GLY A 44 -9.97 16.02 -15.75
CA GLY A 44 -8.77 15.40 -16.31
C GLY A 44 -8.37 14.10 -15.61
N TYR A 45 -9.26 13.49 -14.82
CA TYR A 45 -9.04 12.16 -14.28
C TYR A 45 -9.21 11.09 -15.36
N THR A 46 -8.41 10.05 -15.24
CA THR A 46 -8.38 8.93 -16.18
C THR A 46 -8.43 7.61 -15.43
N ALA A 47 -8.86 6.56 -16.10
CA ALA A 47 -8.84 5.21 -15.58
C ALA A 47 -8.43 4.24 -16.70
N ARG A 48 -7.63 3.26 -16.32
CA ARG A 48 -7.18 2.19 -17.21
C ARG A 48 -6.89 0.95 -16.39
N ASN A 49 -6.83 -0.20 -17.05
CA ASN A 49 -6.65 -1.45 -16.34
C ASN A 49 -5.27 -1.47 -15.66
N TRP A 50 -5.21 -2.03 -14.45
CA TRP A 50 -3.99 -2.17 -13.69
C TRP A 50 -4.04 -3.46 -12.87
N TYR A 51 -2.89 -4.12 -12.74
CA TYR A 51 -2.81 -5.46 -12.14
C TYR A 51 -2.55 -5.45 -10.63
N GLY A 52 -2.22 -4.28 -10.08
CA GLY A 52 -1.80 -4.14 -8.68
C GLY A 52 -0.43 -4.74 -8.45
N ALA A 53 -0.01 -4.79 -7.20
CA ALA A 53 1.34 -5.22 -6.86
C ALA A 53 1.38 -6.74 -6.58
N PHE A 54 2.14 -7.49 -7.37
CA PHE A 54 2.50 -8.90 -7.16
C PHE A 54 4.03 -9.07 -7.26
N ASP A 55 4.57 -10.23 -6.89
CA ASP A 55 6.01 -10.43 -6.59
C ASP A 55 6.99 -9.90 -7.66
N ASP A 56 6.68 -10.06 -8.95
CA ASP A 56 7.49 -9.59 -10.07
C ASP A 56 6.97 -8.29 -10.74
N ASN A 57 5.92 -7.67 -10.19
CA ASN A 57 5.39 -6.38 -10.66
C ASN A 57 5.83 -5.21 -9.79
N ILE A 58 7.14 -4.98 -9.78
CA ILE A 58 7.81 -3.93 -9.01
C ILE A 58 8.37 -2.84 -9.93
N GLY A 59 8.28 -1.58 -9.50
CA GLY A 59 8.93 -0.46 -10.17
C GLY A 59 10.36 -0.24 -9.67
N HIS A 60 11.09 0.69 -10.30
CA HIS A 60 12.47 0.99 -9.90
C HIS A 60 12.48 1.96 -8.70
N LEU A 61 13.22 1.62 -7.65
CA LEU A 61 13.37 2.44 -6.45
C LEU A 61 14.24 3.70 -6.64
N GLY A 62 14.98 3.81 -7.76
CA GLY A 62 15.87 4.94 -8.02
C GLY A 62 17.15 4.94 -7.17
N LEU A 63 17.54 3.78 -6.64
CA LEU A 63 18.82 3.59 -5.96
C LEU A 63 19.97 3.48 -6.99
N PRO A 64 21.23 3.73 -6.57
CA PRO A 64 22.39 3.49 -7.42
C PRO A 64 22.48 2.02 -7.85
N SER A 65 22.94 1.78 -9.08
CA SER A 65 23.09 0.43 -9.64
C SER A 65 24.19 -0.42 -8.99
N VAL A 66 25.12 0.22 -8.25
CA VAL A 66 26.19 -0.44 -7.52
C VAL A 66 26.35 0.23 -6.17
N ILE A 67 26.33 -0.56 -5.10
CA ILE A 67 26.52 -0.11 -3.73
C ILE A 67 27.72 -0.87 -3.14
N SER A 68 28.66 -0.14 -2.55
CA SER A 68 29.84 -0.72 -1.90
C SER A 68 29.59 -0.90 -0.41
N VAL A 69 29.71 -2.15 0.05
CA VAL A 69 29.56 -2.52 1.46
C VAL A 69 30.92 -3.00 1.97
N SER A 70 31.45 -2.33 2.99
CA SER A 70 32.70 -2.73 3.64
C SER A 70 32.42 -3.68 4.79
N THR A 71 33.23 -4.74 4.93
CA THR A 71 33.19 -5.61 6.11
C THR A 71 33.87 -4.98 7.33
N SER A 72 34.58 -3.85 7.15
CA SER A 72 35.27 -3.15 8.24
C SER A 72 34.34 -2.17 8.94
N ASN A 73 33.92 -2.51 10.16
CA ASN A 73 33.15 -1.62 11.03
C ASN A 73 33.96 -0.39 11.52
N LYS A 74 35.28 -0.36 11.31
CA LYS A 74 36.10 0.83 11.57
C LYS A 74 36.02 1.86 10.45
N PHE A 75 35.96 1.40 9.20
CA PHE A 75 35.91 2.26 8.02
C PHE A 75 34.48 2.66 7.66
N GLN A 76 33.54 1.70 7.73
CA GLN A 76 32.11 1.91 7.51
C GLN A 76 31.35 1.33 8.72
N PRO A 77 31.14 2.14 9.77
CA PRO A 77 30.44 1.70 10.98
C PRO A 77 28.99 1.28 10.71
N ALA A 78 28.43 0.44 11.58
CA ALA A 78 27.00 0.18 11.56
C ALA A 78 26.20 1.47 11.76
N GLY A 79 25.05 1.56 11.10
CA GLY A 79 24.24 2.78 10.99
C GLY A 79 24.61 3.70 9.82
N THR A 80 25.70 3.43 9.09
CA THR A 80 26.04 4.21 7.89
C THR A 80 25.01 3.99 6.79
N VAL A 81 24.39 5.05 6.30
CA VAL A 81 23.54 4.99 5.09
C VAL A 81 24.44 4.71 3.88
N LEU A 82 24.23 3.56 3.25
CA LEU A 82 24.96 3.08 2.07
C LEU A 82 24.43 3.72 0.79
N ALA A 83 23.11 3.82 0.72
CA ALA A 83 22.38 4.47 -0.36
C ALA A 83 20.98 4.86 0.14
N SER A 84 20.41 5.87 -0.49
CA SER A 84 19.03 6.28 -0.23
C SER A 84 18.38 6.83 -1.48
N SER A 85 17.07 6.66 -1.61
CA SER A 85 16.27 7.26 -2.67
C SER A 85 14.86 7.57 -2.19
N ILE A 86 14.19 8.48 -2.90
CA ILE A 86 12.75 8.65 -2.78
C ILE A 86 12.11 7.80 -3.88
N ALA A 87 11.52 6.68 -3.50
CA ALA A 87 10.71 5.86 -4.38
C ALA A 87 9.35 6.56 -4.56
N ASN A 88 9.15 7.13 -5.75
CA ASN A 88 7.90 7.83 -6.08
C ASN A 88 6.80 6.79 -6.35
N PHE A 89 5.68 6.87 -5.66
CA PHE A 89 4.60 5.89 -5.79
C PHE A 89 4.15 5.73 -7.25
N LEU A 90 4.08 6.81 -8.01
CA LEU A 90 3.62 6.77 -9.40
C LEU A 90 4.53 5.93 -10.30
N THR A 91 5.83 5.88 -10.03
CA THR A 91 6.82 5.22 -10.90
C THR A 91 7.46 3.97 -10.30
N SER A 92 7.44 3.84 -8.98
CA SER A 92 8.13 2.78 -8.23
C SER A 92 7.18 1.72 -7.68
N ALA A 93 5.88 2.01 -7.56
CA ALA A 93 4.89 1.10 -6.98
C ALA A 93 4.67 -0.17 -7.80
N THR A 94 4.73 -0.07 -9.14
CA THR A 94 4.55 -1.21 -10.05
C THR A 94 5.41 -1.03 -11.30
N ARG A 95 5.55 -2.09 -12.09
CA ARG A 95 6.32 -2.05 -13.36
C ARG A 95 5.72 -1.10 -14.38
N THR A 96 4.40 -0.89 -14.36
CA THR A 96 3.71 0.04 -15.26
C THR A 96 3.35 1.30 -14.49
N PRO A 97 4.10 2.41 -14.68
CA PRO A 97 3.89 3.63 -13.90
C PRO A 97 2.48 4.16 -14.00
N TYR A 98 1.89 4.59 -12.89
CA TYR A 98 0.62 5.31 -12.84
C TYR A 98 0.80 6.75 -13.32
N SER A 99 -0.26 7.33 -13.88
CA SER A 99 -0.34 8.79 -13.98
C SER A 99 -0.89 9.35 -12.68
N ALA A 100 -0.51 10.59 -12.33
CA ALA A 100 -0.96 11.22 -11.08
C ALA A 100 -2.51 11.26 -10.99
N LYS A 101 -3.18 11.56 -12.10
CA LYS A 101 -4.65 11.61 -12.20
C LYS A 101 -5.29 10.28 -12.62
N GLN A 102 -4.57 9.15 -12.53
CA GLN A 102 -5.19 7.85 -12.73
C GLN A 102 -5.97 7.46 -11.47
N ILE A 103 -7.29 7.29 -11.59
CA ILE A 103 -8.13 6.77 -10.50
C ILE A 103 -7.86 5.27 -10.35
N LEU A 104 -7.56 4.86 -9.12
CA LEU A 104 -7.35 3.46 -8.76
C LEU A 104 -8.58 2.86 -8.08
N PHE A 105 -9.29 3.65 -7.28
CA PHE A 105 -10.47 3.22 -6.55
C PHE A 105 -11.60 4.24 -6.60
N ARG A 106 -12.84 3.75 -6.54
CA ARG A 106 -14.05 4.57 -6.38
C ARG A 106 -14.83 4.07 -5.18
N CYS A 107 -15.29 4.98 -4.32
CA CYS A 107 -16.06 4.68 -3.12
C CYS A 107 -17.35 5.51 -3.06
N GLU A 108 -18.28 5.12 -2.19
CA GLU A 108 -19.47 5.94 -1.93
C GLU A 108 -19.13 7.13 -1.02
N LEU A 109 -19.91 8.21 -1.09
CA LEU A 109 -19.67 9.42 -0.28
C LEU A 109 -19.67 9.14 1.23
N LYS A 110 -20.52 8.21 1.70
CA LYS A 110 -20.60 7.83 3.12
C LYS A 110 -19.34 7.11 3.64
N ASP A 111 -18.43 6.73 2.74
CA ASP A 111 -17.24 5.96 3.08
C ASP A 111 -16.05 6.87 3.44
N ALA A 112 -16.16 8.20 3.26
CA ALA A 112 -15.08 9.17 3.45
C ALA A 112 -14.29 9.00 4.77
N GLY A 113 -14.98 8.67 5.86
CA GLY A 113 -14.36 8.46 7.17
C GLY A 113 -13.64 7.12 7.36
N GLN A 114 -13.63 6.25 6.35
CA GLN A 114 -13.18 4.87 6.41
C GLN A 114 -12.14 4.53 5.32
N LEU A 115 -11.54 5.54 4.70
CA LEU A 115 -10.58 5.39 3.61
C LEU A 115 -9.16 5.56 4.14
N TYR A 116 -8.31 4.56 3.90
CA TYR A 116 -6.94 4.55 4.42
C TYR A 116 -5.95 4.06 3.38
N GLU A 117 -4.75 4.61 3.45
CA GLU A 117 -3.54 3.94 2.96
C GLU A 117 -3.05 2.98 4.03
N LEU A 118 -2.84 1.72 3.66
CA LEU A 118 -2.13 0.74 4.46
C LEU A 118 -0.69 0.61 3.98
N TYR A 119 0.23 0.44 4.91
CA TYR A 119 1.63 0.20 4.57
C TYR A 119 2.35 -0.69 5.60
N SER A 120 3.28 -1.50 5.10
CA SER A 120 4.06 -2.46 5.92
C SER A 120 5.25 -3.02 5.13
N THR A 121 6.19 -3.65 5.83
CA THR A 121 7.26 -4.46 5.22
C THR A 121 6.72 -5.82 4.76
N ASN A 122 7.52 -6.57 4.02
CA ASN A 122 7.18 -7.93 3.61
C ASN A 122 7.34 -8.93 4.76
N GLY A 123 6.33 -8.96 5.63
CA GLY A 123 6.38 -9.62 6.93
C GLY A 123 6.42 -11.15 6.91
N ASP A 124 5.91 -11.78 5.84
CA ASP A 124 5.95 -13.23 5.63
C ASP A 124 7.33 -13.71 5.15
N ASN A 125 8.18 -12.81 4.66
CA ASN A 125 9.52 -13.14 4.21
C ASN A 125 10.61 -12.82 5.24
N ILE A 126 11.29 -13.85 5.74
CA ILE A 126 12.29 -13.70 6.79
C ILE A 126 13.54 -12.90 6.37
N PHE A 127 13.81 -12.73 5.07
CA PHE A 127 15.00 -12.08 4.55
C PHE A 127 14.76 -10.66 4.04
N VAL A 128 13.51 -10.24 3.82
CA VAL A 128 13.18 -8.92 3.24
C VAL A 128 11.98 -8.25 3.89
N GLY A 129 11.94 -8.18 5.22
CA GLY A 129 10.88 -7.45 5.94
C GLY A 129 10.21 -8.21 7.08
N GLY A 130 10.48 -9.50 7.24
CA GLY A 130 9.93 -10.32 8.33
C GLY A 130 10.75 -10.31 9.61
N ARG A 131 12.05 -9.96 9.53
CA ARG A 131 12.98 -9.92 10.68
C ARG A 131 13.57 -8.52 10.89
N PRO A 132 13.25 -7.85 12.02
CA PRO A 132 13.83 -6.55 12.31
C PRO A 132 15.32 -6.65 12.62
N ALA A 133 16.10 -5.69 12.14
CA ALA A 133 17.50 -5.56 12.47
C ALA A 133 17.64 -5.07 13.91
N LYS A 134 18.20 -5.89 14.79
CA LYS A 134 18.25 -5.62 16.26
C LYS A 134 18.97 -4.33 16.64
N GLU A 135 19.91 -3.90 15.81
CA GLU A 135 20.79 -2.76 16.05
C GLU A 135 20.26 -1.44 15.48
N LEU A 136 19.15 -1.46 14.73
CA LEU A 136 18.63 -0.27 14.06
C LEU A 136 17.10 -0.26 14.00
N GLU A 137 16.51 0.72 14.68
CA GLU A 137 15.06 0.91 14.72
C GLU A 137 14.47 1.12 13.33
N GLY A 138 13.32 0.47 13.09
CA GLY A 138 12.57 0.55 11.83
C GLY A 138 13.26 -0.15 10.66
N ALA A 139 14.45 -0.71 10.84
CA ALA A 139 15.18 -1.41 9.80
C ALA A 139 14.98 -2.92 9.88
N TYR A 140 15.03 -3.57 8.73
CA TYR A 140 14.86 -5.02 8.57
C TYR A 140 16.07 -5.57 7.84
N TYR A 141 16.46 -6.80 8.20
CA TYR A 141 17.53 -7.48 7.47
C TYR A 141 17.19 -7.55 5.97
N ASP A 142 18.22 -7.45 5.15
CA ASP A 142 18.12 -7.61 3.70
C ASP A 142 18.90 -8.85 3.26
N VAL A 143 18.78 -9.19 1.98
CA VAL A 143 19.43 -10.36 1.38
C VAL A 143 20.95 -10.23 1.29
N GLU A 144 21.48 -9.01 1.30
CA GLU A 144 22.92 -8.74 1.26
C GLU A 144 23.54 -8.76 2.66
N ARG A 145 24.69 -9.43 2.79
CA ARG A 145 25.42 -9.48 4.07
C ARG A 145 25.74 -8.08 4.56
N ASN A 146 25.56 -7.87 5.87
CA ASN A 146 25.83 -6.60 6.54
C ASN A 146 24.94 -5.43 6.08
N VAL A 147 23.78 -5.71 5.47
CA VAL A 147 22.84 -4.68 5.04
C VAL A 147 21.49 -4.89 5.73
N ALA A 148 20.91 -3.77 6.17
CA ALA A 148 19.49 -3.66 6.50
C ALA A 148 18.83 -2.60 5.61
N VAL A 149 17.53 -2.73 5.43
CA VAL A 149 16.69 -1.75 4.72
C VAL A 149 15.76 -1.08 5.71
N ARG A 150 15.60 0.24 5.57
CA ARG A 150 14.60 1.02 6.27
C ARG A 150 13.76 1.79 5.26
N MET A 151 12.45 1.78 5.46
CA MET A 151 11.51 2.52 4.62
C MET A 151 10.70 3.47 5.49
N THR A 152 10.50 4.69 5.01
CA THR A 152 9.71 5.72 5.69
C THR A 152 8.57 6.17 4.80
N ASN A 153 7.35 6.17 5.33
CA ASN A 153 6.18 6.75 4.67
C ASN A 153 6.33 8.28 4.75
N LEU A 154 6.54 8.94 3.62
CA LEU A 154 6.81 10.38 3.61
C LEU A 154 5.60 11.24 3.96
N SER A 155 4.39 10.69 3.93
CA SER A 155 3.19 11.42 4.32
C SER A 155 2.96 11.41 5.84
N THR A 156 3.40 10.36 6.53
CA THR A 156 3.29 10.25 8.00
C THR A 156 4.60 10.57 8.73
N GLY A 157 5.75 10.44 8.04
CA GLY A 157 7.08 10.45 8.66
C GLY A 157 7.43 9.16 9.40
N GLU A 158 6.55 8.15 9.37
CA GLU A 158 6.76 6.92 10.14
C GLU A 158 7.51 5.84 9.36
N TYR A 159 8.31 5.07 10.08
CA TYR A 159 8.93 3.86 9.53
C TYR A 159 7.88 2.79 9.23
N TYR A 160 8.14 2.04 8.18
CA TYR A 160 7.45 0.81 7.87
C TYR A 160 7.74 -0.24 8.94
N SER A 161 6.77 -1.11 9.18
CA SER A 161 6.92 -2.26 10.08
C SER A 161 6.31 -3.51 9.48
N ARG A 162 6.69 -4.67 10.02
CA ARG A 162 6.02 -5.96 9.75
C ARG A 162 4.53 -5.91 10.07
N TYR A 163 4.16 -5.12 11.07
CA TYR A 163 2.76 -4.90 11.42
C TYR A 163 2.19 -3.80 10.52
N TRP A 164 0.95 -3.99 10.07
CA TRP A 164 0.25 -3.02 9.24
C TRP A 164 0.08 -1.70 9.98
N LYS A 165 0.51 -0.62 9.32
CA LYS A 165 0.19 0.74 9.69
C LYS A 165 -0.85 1.29 8.75
N GLN A 166 -1.62 2.27 9.22
CA GLN A 166 -2.65 2.92 8.41
C GLN A 166 -2.55 4.44 8.50
N ARG A 167 -2.71 5.13 7.37
CA ARG A 167 -2.86 6.58 7.28
C ARG A 167 -4.26 6.85 6.74
N GLN A 168 -5.07 7.61 7.48
CA GLN A 168 -6.37 8.03 6.98
C GLN A 168 -6.21 9.01 5.83
N LEU A 169 -6.92 8.76 4.73
CA LEU A 169 -7.00 9.69 3.61
C LEU A 169 -8.07 10.76 3.94
N THR A 170 -7.84 11.98 3.48
CA THR A 170 -8.74 13.12 3.68
C THR A 170 -9.23 13.65 2.34
N ALA A 171 -10.16 14.62 2.37
CA ALA A 171 -10.70 15.24 1.17
C ALA A 171 -9.63 15.84 0.22
N ASP A 172 -8.45 16.19 0.73
CA ASP A 172 -7.32 16.68 -0.07
C ASP A 172 -6.65 15.56 -0.89
N SER A 173 -6.93 14.29 -0.56
CA SER A 173 -6.35 13.12 -1.21
C SER A 173 -7.17 12.62 -2.40
N TRP A 174 -8.36 13.16 -2.64
CA TRP A 174 -9.28 12.62 -3.65
C TRP A 174 -10.07 13.68 -4.42
N PHE A 175 -10.65 13.26 -5.53
CA PHE A 175 -11.72 13.99 -6.18
C PHE A 175 -13.07 13.41 -5.73
N GLN A 176 -14.07 14.26 -5.57
CA GLN A 176 -15.43 13.81 -5.31
C GLN A 176 -16.42 14.65 -6.11
N ASP A 177 -17.53 14.03 -6.48
CA ASP A 177 -18.72 14.70 -6.98
C ASP A 177 -19.91 14.40 -6.06
N ASP A 178 -21.13 14.69 -6.50
CA ASP A 178 -22.35 14.48 -5.70
C ASP A 178 -22.72 13.00 -5.49
N HIS A 179 -22.00 12.06 -6.11
CA HIS A 179 -22.31 10.63 -6.09
C HIS A 179 -21.18 9.77 -5.51
N ALA A 180 -19.92 10.11 -5.78
CA ALA A 180 -18.80 9.22 -5.47
C ALA A 180 -17.50 9.96 -5.09
N ILE A 181 -16.65 9.21 -4.39
CA ILE A 181 -15.25 9.55 -4.09
C ILE A 181 -14.36 8.77 -5.06
N TYR A 182 -13.39 9.45 -5.66
CA TYR A 182 -12.44 8.90 -6.62
C TYR A 182 -11.01 9.06 -6.08
N ILE A 183 -10.35 7.94 -5.77
CA ILE A 183 -9.00 7.92 -5.20
C ILE A 183 -7.97 7.84 -6.34
N PRO A 184 -7.23 8.94 -6.62
CA PRO A 184 -6.16 8.93 -7.60
C PRO A 184 -4.91 8.22 -7.08
N ALA A 185 -4.05 7.77 -7.99
CA ALA A 185 -2.75 7.22 -7.64
C ALA A 185 -1.88 8.23 -6.86
N SER A 186 -2.05 9.53 -7.08
CA SER A 186 -1.36 10.57 -6.32
C SER A 186 -1.77 10.69 -4.86
N ALA A 187 -2.82 9.99 -4.42
CA ALA A 187 -3.24 9.98 -3.01
C ALA A 187 -2.23 9.24 -2.12
N PHE A 188 -1.48 8.30 -2.68
CA PHE A 188 -0.57 7.43 -1.95
C PHE A 188 0.79 8.07 -1.72
N SER A 189 1.42 7.71 -0.61
CA SER A 189 2.68 8.27 -0.17
C SER A 189 3.85 7.81 -1.03
N ASN A 190 4.77 8.73 -1.29
CA ASN A 190 6.14 8.36 -1.63
C ASN A 190 6.84 7.71 -0.44
N ILE A 191 7.93 6.99 -0.71
CA ILE A 191 8.71 6.30 0.32
C ILE A 191 10.15 6.79 0.26
N LEU A 192 10.72 7.15 1.41
CA LEU A 192 12.17 7.21 1.56
C LEU A 192 12.67 5.79 1.83
N TYR A 193 13.49 5.28 0.92
CA TYR A 193 14.13 3.98 1.03
C TYR A 193 15.60 4.17 1.36
N GLU A 194 16.08 3.52 2.41
CA GLU A 194 17.47 3.58 2.86
C GLU A 194 18.05 2.17 2.93
N MET A 195 19.24 1.99 2.37
CA MET A 195 20.08 0.83 2.60
C MET A 195 21.15 1.21 3.60
N ILE A 196 21.28 0.45 4.67
CA ILE A 196 22.04 0.84 5.84
C ILE A 196 22.99 -0.28 6.23
N LYS A 197 24.23 0.08 6.51
CA LYS A 197 25.24 -0.84 7.01
C LYS A 197 24.85 -1.33 8.40
N ILE A 198 24.93 -2.63 8.61
CA ILE A 198 24.78 -3.27 9.93
C ILE A 198 25.96 -4.18 10.25
N SER A 199 26.19 -4.45 11.53
CA SER A 199 27.22 -5.35 12.05
C SER A 199 26.80 -6.82 11.96
N ALA A 200 25.50 -7.10 12.08
CA ALA A 200 24.95 -8.44 11.92
C ALA A 200 25.42 -9.08 10.60
N SER A 201 25.81 -10.35 10.68
CA SER A 201 26.43 -11.09 9.58
C SER A 201 25.96 -12.55 9.55
N ASP A 202 24.80 -12.81 10.14
CA ASP A 202 24.15 -14.11 10.30
C ASP A 202 22.76 -14.18 9.64
N GLN A 203 22.24 -13.04 9.16
CA GLN A 203 20.96 -12.90 8.48
C GLN A 203 21.18 -12.31 7.08
N PHE A 204 21.38 -13.17 6.08
CA PHE A 204 21.60 -12.79 4.67
C PHE A 204 21.43 -14.01 3.77
N ILE A 205 21.33 -13.77 2.46
CA ILE A 205 21.38 -14.81 1.41
C ILE A 205 22.69 -14.69 0.63
N TYR A 206 23.10 -13.47 0.31
CA TYR A 206 24.27 -13.17 -0.51
C TYR A 206 25.47 -12.77 0.36
N ALA A 207 26.63 -13.37 0.05
CA ALA A 207 27.88 -13.14 0.77
C ALA A 207 29.12 -13.11 -0.13
N GLY A 208 28.92 -13.12 -1.46
CA GLY A 208 30.01 -12.98 -2.41
C GLY A 208 30.65 -11.60 -2.33
N ARG A 209 31.85 -11.47 -2.91
CA ARG A 209 32.55 -10.18 -3.03
C ARG A 209 31.78 -9.18 -3.90
N ILE A 210 31.02 -9.68 -4.87
CA ILE A 210 30.12 -8.92 -5.73
C ILE A 210 28.87 -9.78 -5.88
N ASN A 211 27.72 -9.23 -5.52
CA ASN A 211 26.42 -9.90 -5.64
C ASN A 211 25.50 -9.06 -6.51
N LYS A 212 24.56 -9.74 -7.17
CA LYS A 212 23.43 -9.11 -7.85
C LYS A 212 22.18 -9.46 -7.06
N ASP A 213 21.38 -8.46 -6.71
CA ASP A 213 20.11 -8.68 -6.04
C ASP A 213 19.08 -9.26 -7.02
N THR A 214 18.97 -10.59 -7.03
CA THR A 214 18.00 -11.32 -7.86
C THR A 214 16.81 -11.82 -7.04
N TYR A 215 16.66 -11.37 -5.79
CA TYR A 215 15.69 -11.93 -4.86
C TYR A 215 14.27 -11.43 -5.16
N ASN A 216 13.40 -12.27 -5.70
CA ASN A 216 12.12 -11.89 -6.29
C ASN A 216 11.00 -11.52 -5.30
N GLN A 217 11.33 -10.98 -4.14
CA GLN A 217 10.37 -10.65 -3.09
C GLN A 217 10.47 -9.16 -2.75
N PRO A 218 9.33 -8.45 -2.64
CA PRO A 218 9.36 -7.03 -2.31
C PRO A 218 9.85 -6.83 -0.87
N ARG A 219 10.36 -5.63 -0.58
CA ARG A 219 10.73 -5.23 0.78
C ARG A 219 9.55 -4.65 1.55
N GLY A 220 8.57 -4.07 0.85
CA GLY A 220 7.40 -3.44 1.46
C GLY A 220 6.25 -3.19 0.51
N TYR A 221 5.13 -2.77 1.09
CA TYR A 221 3.81 -2.70 0.47
C TYR A 221 3.08 -1.42 0.79
N ILE A 222 2.32 -0.95 -0.19
CA ILE A 222 1.26 0.03 -0.03
C ILE A 222 -0.05 -0.57 -0.57
N ALA A 223 -1.11 -0.49 0.21
CA ALA A 223 -2.45 -0.92 -0.17
C ALA A 223 -3.51 0.12 0.18
N PHE A 224 -4.66 0.03 -0.48
CA PHE A 224 -5.83 0.84 -0.13
C PHE A 224 -6.78 0.04 0.75
N LYS A 225 -7.28 0.67 1.81
CA LYS A 225 -8.33 0.13 2.69
C LYS A 225 -9.55 1.02 2.57
N GLY A 226 -10.67 0.40 2.23
CA GLY A 226 -11.99 1.02 2.18
C GLY A 226 -13.07 -0.05 2.23
N PRO A 227 -14.30 0.28 2.69
CA PRO A 227 -15.39 -0.70 2.81
C PRO A 227 -15.61 -1.51 1.53
N GLY A 228 -15.96 -2.79 1.64
CA GLY A 228 -16.21 -3.66 0.48
C GLY A 228 -14.97 -4.24 -0.21
N LEU A 229 -13.76 -3.81 0.15
CA LEU A 229 -12.50 -4.42 -0.27
C LEU A 229 -12.01 -5.42 0.77
N ASP A 230 -11.26 -6.44 0.34
CA ASP A 230 -10.68 -7.45 1.24
C ASP A 230 -9.77 -6.83 2.32
N THR A 231 -9.06 -5.76 1.96
CA THR A 231 -8.18 -4.99 2.85
C THR A 231 -8.93 -4.28 3.97
N PHE A 232 -10.27 -4.15 3.89
CA PHE A 232 -11.08 -3.58 4.96
C PHE A 232 -11.01 -4.39 6.25
N ALA A 233 -10.77 -5.70 6.15
CA ALA A 233 -10.61 -6.58 7.30
C ALA A 233 -9.28 -6.36 8.06
N ILE A 234 -8.26 -5.78 7.41
CA ILE A 234 -6.95 -5.54 8.01
C ILE A 234 -7.05 -4.39 9.00
N GLN A 235 -6.66 -4.64 10.25
CA GLN A 235 -6.56 -3.62 11.28
C GLN A 235 -5.12 -3.15 11.46
N GLU A 236 -4.95 -1.95 12.00
CA GLU A 236 -3.64 -1.48 12.41
C GLU A 236 -3.07 -2.37 13.51
N GLY A 237 -1.78 -2.68 13.39
CA GLY A 237 -1.10 -3.64 14.26
C GLY A 237 -1.26 -5.10 13.85
N ASP A 238 -2.11 -5.42 12.85
CA ASP A 238 -2.18 -6.78 12.32
C ASP A 238 -0.82 -7.19 11.74
N ASP A 239 -0.41 -8.42 12.03
CA ASP A 239 0.84 -8.97 11.48
C ASP A 239 0.68 -9.29 10.00
N HIS A 240 1.47 -8.63 9.14
CA HIS A 240 1.48 -8.87 7.69
C HIS A 240 1.66 -10.36 7.39
N ALA A 241 2.49 -11.08 8.14
CA ALA A 241 2.77 -12.50 7.89
C ALA A 241 1.52 -13.38 7.90
N ASN A 242 0.46 -12.95 8.60
CA ASN A 242 -0.81 -13.67 8.71
C ASN A 242 -1.97 -12.96 8.00
N LYS A 243 -1.79 -11.69 7.61
CA LYS A 243 -2.84 -10.81 7.08
C LYS A 243 -2.35 -10.09 5.82
N TYR A 244 -2.09 -10.85 4.76
CA TYR A 244 -1.63 -10.35 3.46
C TYR A 244 -2.66 -10.51 2.32
N PHE A 245 -3.94 -10.74 2.67
CA PHE A 245 -5.03 -10.95 1.70
C PHE A 245 -5.20 -9.75 0.73
N GLY A 246 -5.56 -10.02 -0.53
CA GLY A 246 -5.92 -8.99 -1.53
C GLY A 246 -4.84 -8.62 -2.56
N MET A 247 -3.76 -9.42 -2.68
CA MET A 247 -2.53 -9.10 -3.42
C MET A 247 -2.70 -8.41 -4.79
N ALA A 248 -3.60 -8.82 -5.69
CA ALA A 248 -3.72 -8.21 -7.02
C ALA A 248 -4.82 -7.14 -7.16
N ILE A 249 -5.77 -7.09 -6.23
CA ILE A 249 -6.97 -6.25 -6.37
C ILE A 249 -6.84 -4.95 -5.58
N CYS A 250 -6.20 -4.99 -4.41
CA CYS A 250 -6.17 -3.87 -3.47
C CYS A 250 -4.76 -3.33 -3.17
N MET A 251 -3.69 -4.05 -3.54
CA MET A 251 -2.33 -3.54 -3.41
C MET A 251 -2.01 -2.58 -4.55
N ALA A 252 -1.93 -1.31 -4.21
CA ALA A 252 -1.64 -0.25 -5.16
C ALA A 252 -0.13 -0.16 -5.46
N GLY A 253 0.75 -0.70 -4.58
CA GLY A 253 2.20 -0.73 -4.84
C GLY A 253 3.02 -1.71 -3.99
N ARG A 254 4.19 -2.09 -4.52
CA ARG A 254 5.28 -2.85 -3.87
C ARG A 254 6.61 -2.17 -4.10
N MET A 255 7.52 -2.29 -3.14
CA MET A 255 8.91 -1.84 -3.28
C MET A 255 9.83 -3.01 -3.60
N GLY A 256 10.49 -2.91 -4.76
CA GLY A 256 11.29 -3.96 -5.37
C GLY A 256 12.76 -3.98 -4.95
N ASN A 257 13.55 -4.67 -5.76
CA ASN A 257 15.00 -4.84 -5.59
C ASN A 257 15.80 -3.65 -6.13
N LEU A 258 17.10 -3.69 -5.87
CA LEU A 258 18.12 -2.97 -6.65
C LEU A 258 18.23 -3.47 -8.10
#